data_AF-A0A2S4PQY8-F1
#
_entry.id   AF-A0A2S4PQY8-F1
#
_cell.length_a   1.000
_cell.length_b   1.000
_cell.length_c   1.000
_cell.angle_alpha   90.00
_cell.angle_beta   90.00
_cell.angle_gamma   90.00
#
_symmetry.space_group_name_H-M   'P 1'
#
loop_
_entity.id
_entity.type
_entity.pdbx_description
1 polymer ?
#
loop_
_entity_poly.entity_id
_entity_poly.type
_entity_poly.pdbx_seq_one_letter_code
_entity_poly.pdbx_strand_id
1 'polypeptide(L)'
;MLWSLVKVTFTLIFVTKITSTNLGQEQSILTQSVYYDCGSWIVSESRLQNMLLEDAMYIDKNAVPFIEFLYDLEPYYWKINIPKELSIPKSIKRINMRPGTDVFVIIGQMRQIIDVVTEMKNSHFIKCKRVDYSKPEPSNNGQKNYDYECGHDLFPHDIVQMSANLAQSYNGNNKLYLNLYDGPLYSSELNYFIYPLSREENQHYAGKVPENTYFVVISHTNEIIDVIAELKRGDFIKCARTTKLPTDIDSDKDLRLGYSCGFEFFEINHIKRTANLAKVKKLQNIKQTFPKRFKHDSFEGYMYPLLPNGRFHRAVRRPFKHFVIMNLDFSIKFAGVKTSKGIIKPCEASMRGIEAAPPETDNFICDLTNTEFKNERLLEVVKTTCKALGTHNRKYPANYHGPAFNVHGPYVTMPIRKGNGVAGPEKFKKQTGAGITIADRRKGISTMSQRLETICPFFTRMYRPFASCDEQRDCHFNRNGSRPAIWDKHWGKDGWRCGGGGGFGKAGELEKSPEVVEIPSISEVTAQRRRNRRQLFVVLDEGIKDERATPKRQRTEGTAVRDLVAEGTSELIAWEKEKFRLKEESVERARSNDFEN
;
A
#
# COMPACT_ATOMS: atom_id res chain seq x y z
N MET A 1 57.54 19.13 39.80
CA MET A 1 57.15 18.04 40.73
C MET A 1 55.63 17.82 40.84
N LEU A 2 54.77 18.84 40.70
CA LEU A 2 53.30 18.68 40.78
C LEU A 2 52.70 17.69 39.75
N TRP A 3 53.23 17.63 38.53
CA TRP A 3 52.72 16.73 37.47
C TRP A 3 52.96 15.24 37.72
N SER A 4 53.91 14.89 38.59
CA SER A 4 54.18 13.48 38.92
C SER A 4 53.16 12.94 39.94
N LEU A 5 52.66 13.80 40.82
CA LEU A 5 51.64 13.41 41.82
C LEU A 5 50.28 13.19 41.15
N VAL A 6 49.88 14.03 40.19
CA VAL A 6 48.60 13.89 39.49
C VAL A 6 48.49 12.57 38.71
N LYS A 7 49.59 12.10 38.10
CA LYS A 7 49.62 10.80 37.41
C LYS A 7 49.42 9.64 38.38
N VAL A 8 50.08 9.69 39.54
CA VAL A 8 49.97 8.65 40.58
C VAL A 8 48.55 8.57 41.12
N THR A 9 47.91 9.72 41.39
CA THR A 9 46.50 9.77 41.85
C THR A 9 45.53 9.23 40.81
N PHE A 10 45.72 9.55 39.52
CA PHE A 10 44.88 9.01 38.44
C PHE A 10 45.04 7.50 38.29
N THR A 11 46.26 6.96 38.39
CA THR A 11 46.48 5.51 38.39
C THR A 11 45.87 4.83 39.62
N LEU A 12 45.89 5.45 40.80
CA LEU A 12 45.28 4.88 42.01
C LEU A 12 43.74 4.85 41.93
N ILE A 13 43.12 5.87 41.32
CA ILE A 13 41.68 5.90 41.03
C ILE A 13 41.30 4.83 40.00
N PHE A 14 42.14 4.59 38.99
CA PHE A 14 41.89 3.52 38.01
C PHE A 14 42.08 2.11 38.60
N VAL A 15 43.07 1.90 39.46
CA VAL A 15 43.34 0.59 40.08
C VAL A 15 42.29 0.22 41.14
N THR A 16 41.84 1.18 41.96
CA THR A 16 40.77 0.92 42.95
C THR A 16 39.41 0.64 42.30
N LYS A 17 39.16 1.14 41.08
CA LYS A 17 37.94 0.79 40.32
C LYS A 17 37.99 -0.62 39.71
N ILE A 18 39.17 -1.21 39.53
CA ILE A 18 39.34 -2.52 38.89
C ILE A 18 39.34 -3.66 39.92
N THR A 19 39.66 -3.42 41.20
CA THR A 19 39.66 -4.49 42.22
C THR A 19 38.34 -4.68 42.97
N SER A 20 37.28 -3.92 42.64
CA SER A 20 35.93 -4.05 43.24
C SER A 20 35.01 -5.05 42.50
N THR A 21 35.51 -5.80 41.52
CA THR A 21 34.73 -6.76 40.72
C THR A 21 34.61 -8.17 41.31
N ASN A 22 35.09 -8.40 42.55
CA ASN A 22 35.05 -9.72 43.20
C ASN A 22 34.07 -9.84 44.38
N LEU A 23 33.03 -9.00 44.41
CA LEU A 23 31.94 -9.12 45.39
C LEU A 23 30.69 -9.69 44.72
N GLY A 24 30.40 -10.94 45.05
CA GLY A 24 29.06 -11.50 44.97
C GLY A 24 28.50 -11.64 43.56
N GLN A 25 28.84 -12.74 42.90
CA GLN A 25 27.90 -13.43 42.02
C GLN A 25 26.73 -13.97 42.87
N GLU A 26 26.01 -13.08 43.55
CA GLU A 26 24.63 -13.35 43.97
C GLU A 26 23.90 -13.69 42.69
N GLN A 27 23.39 -14.91 42.65
CA GLN A 27 22.56 -15.42 41.58
C GLN A 27 21.51 -14.37 41.26
N SER A 28 21.78 -13.66 40.17
CA SER A 28 20.87 -12.79 39.46
C SER A 28 19.48 -13.40 39.56
N ILE A 29 18.66 -12.80 40.42
CA ILE A 29 17.21 -12.95 40.41
C ILE A 29 16.83 -12.98 38.95
N LEU A 30 16.28 -14.11 38.51
CA LEU A 30 16.03 -14.51 37.13
C LEU A 30 15.32 -13.38 36.38
N THR A 31 16.08 -12.40 35.90
CA THR A 31 15.55 -11.23 35.23
C THR A 31 15.00 -11.77 33.94
N GLN A 32 13.68 -11.82 33.85
CA GLN A 32 12.99 -12.46 32.76
C GLN A 32 13.54 -11.88 31.46
N SER A 33 14.09 -12.75 30.62
CA SER A 33 14.86 -12.34 29.45
C SER A 33 13.99 -11.51 28.51
N VAL A 34 14.50 -10.34 28.08
CA VAL A 34 13.84 -9.53 27.05
C VAL A 34 13.82 -10.30 25.73
N TYR A 35 12.70 -10.22 25.02
CA TYR A 35 12.54 -10.86 23.72
C TYR A 35 11.70 -10.01 22.76
N TYR A 36 11.71 -10.39 21.49
CA TYR A 36 10.93 -9.77 20.43
C TYR A 36 9.87 -10.75 19.95
N ASP A 37 8.61 -10.33 20.00
CA ASP A 37 7.46 -11.03 19.45
C ASP A 37 7.22 -10.57 18.00
N CYS A 38 7.50 -11.48 17.06
CA CYS A 38 7.40 -11.29 15.62
C CYS A 38 6.21 -12.04 15.00
N GLY A 39 5.14 -12.31 15.76
CA GLY A 39 3.97 -13.06 15.28
C GLY A 39 4.05 -14.54 15.67
N SER A 40 4.32 -15.44 14.71
CA SER A 40 4.60 -16.87 15.01
C SER A 40 5.92 -17.10 15.73
N TRP A 41 6.82 -16.12 15.77
CA TRP A 41 8.20 -16.31 16.22
C TRP A 41 8.54 -15.40 17.40
N ILE A 42 9.30 -15.96 18.34
CA ILE A 42 9.90 -15.25 19.46
C ILE A 42 11.42 -15.26 19.26
N VAL A 43 12.04 -14.10 19.37
CA VAL A 43 13.50 -13.95 19.26
C VAL A 43 14.05 -13.38 20.56
N SER A 44 14.90 -14.13 21.26
CA SER A 44 15.49 -13.68 22.52
C SER A 44 16.59 -12.65 22.26
N GLU A 45 16.59 -11.53 23.00
CA GLU A 45 17.57 -10.46 22.84
C GLU A 45 18.99 -10.94 23.17
N SER A 46 19.17 -11.79 24.18
CA SER A 46 20.48 -12.34 24.55
C SER A 46 21.07 -13.23 23.44
N ARG A 47 20.22 -14.00 22.73
CA ARG A 47 20.65 -14.77 21.56
C ARG A 47 21.10 -13.88 20.40
N LEU A 48 20.42 -12.75 20.17
CA LEU A 48 20.84 -11.78 19.17
C LEU A 48 22.16 -11.11 19.54
N GLN A 49 22.36 -10.78 20.82
CA GLN A 49 23.62 -10.21 21.30
C GLN A 49 24.78 -11.21 21.12
N ASN A 50 24.58 -12.47 21.49
CA ASN A 50 25.60 -13.52 21.26
C ASN A 50 25.90 -13.70 19.77
N MET A 51 24.88 -13.75 18.92
CA MET A 51 25.05 -13.81 17.47
C MET A 51 25.87 -12.62 16.95
N LEU A 52 25.55 -11.39 17.36
CA LEU A 52 26.28 -10.19 16.93
C LEU A 52 27.71 -10.13 17.47
N LEU A 53 27.97 -10.71 18.65
CA LEU A 53 29.30 -10.81 19.24
C LEU A 53 30.16 -11.83 18.48
N GLU A 54 29.62 -13.01 18.20
CA GLU A 54 30.28 -14.05 17.41
C GLU A 54 30.54 -13.59 15.96
N ASP A 55 29.57 -12.90 15.36
CA ASP A 55 29.65 -12.37 14.00
C ASP A 55 30.33 -11.00 13.92
N ALA A 56 30.88 -10.44 15.00
CA ALA A 56 31.40 -9.07 15.01
C ALA A 56 32.40 -8.77 13.90
N MET A 57 33.17 -9.79 13.47
CA MET A 57 34.12 -9.71 12.35
C MET A 57 33.46 -9.82 10.96
N TYR A 58 32.24 -10.35 10.87
CA TYR A 58 31.51 -10.63 9.63
C TYR A 58 30.26 -9.77 9.44
N ILE A 59 29.90 -8.91 10.38
CA ILE A 59 28.76 -7.98 10.25
C ILE A 59 28.85 -7.21 8.92
N ASP A 60 30.01 -6.66 8.56
CA ASP A 60 30.15 -5.85 7.34
C ASP A 60 29.95 -6.67 6.05
N LYS A 61 30.08 -8.01 6.12
CA LYS A 61 29.87 -8.94 5.01
C LYS A 61 28.41 -9.42 4.92
N ASN A 62 27.77 -9.62 6.06
CA ASN A 62 26.44 -10.22 6.16
C ASN A 62 25.32 -9.17 6.25
N ALA A 63 25.64 -7.97 6.75
CA ALA A 63 24.70 -6.88 6.89
C ALA A 63 24.45 -6.22 5.54
N VAL A 64 23.18 -5.96 5.26
CA VAL A 64 22.73 -5.26 4.07
C VAL A 64 22.17 -3.91 4.49
N PRO A 65 22.46 -2.81 3.77
CA PRO A 65 21.84 -1.52 4.05
C PRO A 65 20.32 -1.62 4.13
N PHE A 66 19.73 -0.99 5.15
CA PHE A 66 18.31 -1.03 5.42
C PHE A 66 17.69 0.35 5.25
N ILE A 67 17.24 0.64 4.03
CA ILE A 67 16.49 1.86 3.72
C ILE A 67 15.00 1.53 3.69
N GLU A 68 14.28 1.89 4.75
CA GLU A 68 12.82 1.75 4.82
C GLU A 68 12.19 2.94 5.53
N PHE A 69 10.92 3.21 5.21
CA PHE A 69 10.15 4.30 5.82
C PHE A 69 9.95 4.15 7.32
N LEU A 70 10.13 2.93 7.84
CA LEU A 70 10.09 2.64 9.26
C LEU A 70 11.16 3.40 10.07
N TYR A 71 12.23 3.85 9.40
CA TYR A 71 13.32 4.64 9.97
C TYR A 71 13.60 5.87 9.11
N ASP A 72 12.54 6.49 8.57
CA ASP A 72 12.61 7.74 7.81
C ASP A 72 13.61 7.74 6.64
N LEU A 73 13.88 6.55 6.08
CA LEU A 73 14.85 6.33 5.00
C LEU A 73 16.30 6.74 5.36
N GLU A 74 16.65 6.79 6.64
CA GLU A 74 18.02 7.09 7.03
C GLU A 74 18.99 5.98 6.57
N PRO A 75 20.15 6.35 5.99
CA PRO A 75 21.07 5.38 5.40
C PRO A 75 21.94 4.64 6.43
N TYR A 76 21.82 4.97 7.72
CA TYR A 76 22.70 4.51 8.80
C TYR A 76 22.26 3.21 9.47
N TYR A 77 21.22 2.59 8.93
CA TYR A 77 20.70 1.32 9.42
C TYR A 77 21.12 0.19 8.50
N TRP A 78 21.48 -0.94 9.10
CA TRP A 78 21.69 -2.19 8.39
C TRP A 78 20.79 -3.27 8.95
N LYS A 79 20.43 -4.22 8.08
CA LYS A 79 19.70 -5.41 8.48
C LYS A 79 20.55 -6.65 8.32
N ILE A 80 20.40 -7.58 9.26
CA ILE A 80 21.00 -8.91 9.21
C ILE A 80 19.87 -9.92 9.32
N ASN A 81 19.87 -10.94 8.46
CA ASN A 81 18.90 -12.02 8.51
C ASN A 81 19.18 -12.90 9.73
N ILE A 82 18.18 -13.13 10.57
CA ILE A 82 18.31 -13.95 11.78
C ILE A 82 18.19 -15.43 11.38
N PRO A 83 19.17 -16.29 11.70
CA PRO A 83 19.06 -17.73 11.50
C PRO A 83 17.83 -18.29 12.24
N LYS A 84 17.17 -19.28 11.62
CA LYS A 84 15.92 -19.83 12.15
C LYS A 84 16.11 -20.49 13.52
N GLU A 85 17.31 -20.99 13.79
CA GLU A 85 17.71 -21.68 15.01
C GLU A 85 17.70 -20.72 16.23
N LEU A 86 17.85 -19.43 15.99
CA LEU A 86 17.75 -18.39 17.02
C LEU A 86 16.31 -17.96 17.29
N SER A 87 15.37 -18.35 16.43
CA SER A 87 13.95 -18.02 16.55
C SER A 87 13.18 -19.21 17.13
N ILE A 88 12.44 -18.98 18.20
CA ILE A 88 11.60 -20.01 18.82
C ILE A 88 10.18 -19.84 18.29
N PRO A 89 9.58 -20.86 17.66
CA PRO A 89 8.20 -20.74 17.24
C PRO A 89 7.27 -20.76 18.45
N LYS A 90 6.19 -19.96 18.43
CA LYS A 90 5.15 -20.03 19.46
C LYS A 90 4.49 -21.40 19.43
N SER A 91 4.32 -22.01 20.60
CA SER A 91 3.92 -23.40 20.82
C SER A 91 2.44 -23.69 20.51
N ILE A 92 1.91 -23.16 19.42
CA ILE A 92 0.55 -23.46 19.00
C ILE A 92 0.60 -24.73 18.18
N LYS A 93 -0.27 -25.69 18.54
CA LYS A 93 -0.38 -27.05 17.99
C LYS A 93 -0.76 -27.07 16.51
N ARG A 94 0.02 -26.45 15.63
CA ARG A 94 -0.12 -26.59 14.19
C ARG A 94 0.78 -27.72 13.73
N ILE A 95 0.15 -28.83 13.38
CA ILE A 95 0.77 -30.05 12.86
C ILE A 95 1.57 -29.78 11.57
N ASN A 96 1.26 -28.69 10.86
CA ASN A 96 1.94 -28.26 9.64
C ASN A 96 2.46 -26.82 9.77
N MET A 97 3.62 -26.64 10.41
CA MET A 97 4.29 -25.33 10.41
C MET A 97 4.70 -24.96 8.98
N ARG A 98 4.02 -23.96 8.41
CA ARG A 98 4.50 -23.32 7.18
C ARG A 98 5.92 -22.77 7.45
N PRO A 99 6.79 -22.72 6.43
CA PRO A 99 8.12 -22.14 6.59
C PRO A 99 8.01 -20.75 7.24
N GLY A 100 8.65 -20.53 8.39
CA GLY A 100 8.56 -19.29 9.16
C GLY A 100 8.87 -18.03 8.37
N THR A 101 8.28 -16.90 8.71
CA THR A 101 8.62 -15.60 8.10
C THR A 101 10.08 -15.27 8.37
N ASP A 102 10.75 -14.64 7.39
CA ASP A 102 12.14 -14.24 7.58
C ASP A 102 12.15 -13.04 8.56
N VAL A 103 12.97 -13.15 9.61
CA VAL A 103 13.09 -12.14 10.66
C VAL A 103 14.48 -11.51 10.55
N PHE A 104 14.54 -10.19 10.70
CA PHE A 104 15.77 -9.43 10.56
C PHE A 104 16.05 -8.63 11.82
N VAL A 105 17.31 -8.59 12.25
CA VAL A 105 17.77 -7.63 13.26
C VAL A 105 18.22 -6.35 12.55
N ILE A 106 17.80 -5.21 13.07
CA ILE A 106 18.23 -3.89 12.61
C ILE A 106 19.31 -3.39 13.57
N ILE A 107 20.47 -3.06 13.02
CA ILE A 107 21.60 -2.50 13.74
C ILE A 107 21.86 -1.07 13.27
N GLY A 108 22.20 -0.20 14.23
CA GLY A 108 22.58 1.19 13.94
C GLY A 108 24.09 1.33 13.71
N GLN A 109 24.54 2.57 13.46
CA GLN A 109 25.95 2.90 13.19
C GLN A 109 26.94 2.37 14.24
N MET A 110 26.53 2.33 15.50
CA MET A 110 27.34 1.84 16.63
C MET A 110 27.19 0.33 16.88
N ARG A 111 26.66 -0.43 15.90
CA ARG A 111 26.42 -1.88 15.97
C ARG A 111 25.48 -2.34 17.09
N GLN A 112 24.79 -1.40 17.73
CA GLN A 112 23.74 -1.70 18.69
C GLN A 112 22.46 -2.19 18.00
N ILE A 113 21.77 -3.11 18.65
CA ILE A 113 20.42 -3.54 18.23
C ILE A 113 19.49 -2.35 18.38
N ILE A 114 18.90 -1.92 17.26
CA ILE A 114 17.89 -0.86 17.25
C ILE A 114 16.51 -1.49 17.41
N ASP A 115 16.24 -2.56 16.66
CA ASP A 115 14.95 -3.24 16.62
C ASP A 115 15.10 -4.62 15.95
N VAL A 116 14.04 -5.42 16.02
CA VAL A 116 13.84 -6.60 15.19
C VAL A 116 12.62 -6.37 14.29
N VAL A 117 12.71 -6.72 13.01
CA VAL A 117 11.65 -6.50 12.03
C VAL A 117 11.34 -7.75 11.22
N THR A 118 10.14 -7.83 10.67
CA THR A 118 9.72 -8.90 9.75
C THR A 118 9.08 -8.32 8.47
N GLU A 119 9.09 -9.09 7.39
CA GLU A 119 8.58 -8.68 6.08
C GLU A 119 7.06 -8.97 5.94
N MET A 120 6.28 -7.92 5.76
CA MET A 120 4.84 -7.97 5.50
C MET A 120 4.52 -8.48 4.09
N LYS A 121 3.24 -8.77 3.81
CA LYS A 121 2.77 -9.25 2.49
C LYS A 121 2.84 -8.20 1.39
N ASN A 122 2.61 -6.92 1.71
CA ASN A 122 2.96 -5.80 0.82
C ASN A 122 4.48 -5.59 0.71
N SER A 123 5.26 -6.51 1.29
CA SER A 123 6.70 -6.58 1.27
C SER A 123 7.34 -5.55 2.22
N HIS A 124 6.65 -4.50 2.69
CA HIS A 124 7.19 -3.57 3.70
C HIS A 124 7.56 -4.25 5.02
N PHE A 125 8.29 -3.54 5.88
CA PHE A 125 8.71 -4.07 7.17
C PHE A 125 7.85 -3.54 8.31
N ILE A 126 7.70 -4.36 9.35
CA ILE A 126 7.04 -4.03 10.60
C ILE A 126 7.91 -4.46 11.77
N LYS A 127 7.94 -3.65 12.83
CA LYS A 127 8.69 -3.94 14.05
C LYS A 127 8.05 -5.10 14.79
N CYS A 128 8.88 -5.99 15.28
CA CYS A 128 8.48 -6.96 16.29
C CYS A 128 8.27 -6.25 17.62
N LYS A 129 7.27 -6.69 18.38
CA LYS A 129 6.99 -6.12 19.70
C LYS A 129 8.09 -6.57 20.66
N ARG A 130 8.90 -5.65 21.15
CA ARG A 130 9.84 -5.93 22.24
C ARG A 130 9.04 -6.12 23.53
N VAL A 131 9.10 -7.32 24.10
CA VAL A 131 8.45 -7.67 25.36
C VAL A 131 9.51 -7.65 26.45
N ASP A 132 9.34 -6.70 27.35
CA ASP A 132 10.14 -6.53 28.55
C ASP A 132 9.20 -6.69 29.74
N TYR A 133 9.31 -7.81 30.45
CA TYR A 133 8.42 -8.11 31.56
C TYR A 133 8.53 -7.12 32.73
N SER A 134 9.61 -6.34 32.80
CA SER A 134 9.74 -5.27 33.79
C SER A 134 8.83 -4.08 33.51
N LYS A 135 8.31 -3.96 32.28
CA LYS A 135 7.40 -2.90 31.86
C LYS A 135 6.00 -3.48 31.71
N PRO A 136 5.09 -3.28 32.69
CA PRO A 136 3.73 -3.77 32.56
C PRO A 136 3.10 -3.20 31.29
N GLU A 137 2.40 -4.04 30.54
CA GLU A 137 1.62 -3.55 29.40
C GLU A 137 0.66 -2.47 29.90
N PRO A 138 0.51 -1.36 29.17
CA PRO A 138 -0.44 -0.33 29.55
C PRO A 138 -1.81 -0.97 29.71
N SER A 139 -2.41 -0.82 30.89
CA SER A 139 -3.67 -1.49 31.20
C SER A 139 -4.74 -1.03 30.22
N ASN A 140 -5.50 -1.99 29.68
CA ASN A 140 -6.63 -1.74 28.79
C ASN A 140 -7.85 -1.11 29.52
N ASN A 141 -7.62 -0.46 30.66
CA ASN A 141 -8.66 0.07 31.52
C ASN A 141 -9.16 1.42 30.97
N GLY A 142 -10.00 1.35 29.94
CA GLY A 142 -10.81 2.47 29.46
C GLY A 142 -10.87 2.57 27.95
N GLN A 143 -12.06 2.87 27.42
CA GLN A 143 -12.40 3.17 26.01
C GLN A 143 -11.51 4.29 25.45
N LYS A 144 -10.25 3.98 25.17
CA LYS A 144 -9.32 4.91 24.55
C LYS A 144 -9.33 4.65 23.06
N ASN A 145 -9.66 5.70 22.31
CA ASN A 145 -9.55 5.78 20.85
C ASN A 145 -8.07 5.76 20.48
N TYR A 146 -7.47 4.56 20.48
CA TYR A 146 -6.08 4.38 20.07
C TYR A 146 -5.96 4.29 18.56
N ASP A 147 -4.90 4.88 18.05
CA ASP A 147 -4.45 4.67 16.68
C ASP A 147 -3.53 3.44 16.64
N TYR A 148 -3.31 2.90 15.43
CA TYR A 148 -2.52 1.68 15.23
C TYR A 148 -1.38 1.94 14.24
N GLU A 149 -0.15 1.71 14.68
CA GLU A 149 1.07 1.80 13.88
C GLU A 149 1.43 0.40 13.33
N CYS A 150 1.19 0.20 12.04
CA CYS A 150 1.48 -1.03 11.31
C CYS A 150 2.65 -0.81 10.34
N GLY A 151 3.88 -0.94 10.84
CA GLY A 151 5.07 -0.63 10.06
C GLY A 151 5.21 0.87 9.86
N HIS A 152 5.14 1.36 8.62
CA HIS A 152 5.20 2.80 8.32
C HIS A 152 3.81 3.44 8.15
N ASP A 153 2.75 2.63 8.31
CA ASP A 153 1.38 3.08 8.17
C ASP A 153 0.76 3.32 9.55
N LEU A 154 0.17 4.50 9.73
CA LEU A 154 -0.67 4.82 10.88
C LEU A 154 -2.14 4.70 10.49
N PHE A 155 -2.92 3.99 11.29
CA PHE A 155 -4.35 3.82 11.14
C PHE A 155 -5.07 4.51 12.29
N PRO A 156 -5.75 5.64 12.03
CA PRO A 156 -6.46 6.32 13.08
C PRO A 156 -7.68 5.49 13.55
N HIS A 157 -8.09 5.71 14.80
CA HIS A 157 -9.13 4.92 15.44
C HIS A 157 -10.46 4.90 14.66
N ASP A 158 -10.86 6.03 14.09
CA ASP A 158 -12.08 6.18 13.31
C ASP A 158 -12.12 5.24 12.08
N ILE A 159 -11.00 5.09 11.37
CA ILE A 159 -10.86 4.17 10.22
C ILE A 159 -10.98 2.71 10.68
N VAL A 160 -10.38 2.37 11.83
CA VAL A 160 -10.47 1.02 12.39
C VAL A 160 -11.91 0.72 12.84
N GLN A 161 -12.55 1.68 13.52
CA GLN A 161 -13.94 1.58 13.96
C GLN A 161 -14.90 1.46 12.77
N MET A 162 -14.70 2.27 11.74
CA MET A 162 -15.48 2.19 10.51
C MET A 162 -15.36 0.83 9.84
N SER A 163 -14.14 0.28 9.76
CA SER A 163 -13.91 -1.05 9.18
C SER A 163 -14.60 -2.14 9.99
N ALA A 164 -14.61 -2.02 11.33
CA ALA A 164 -15.37 -2.92 12.20
C ALA A 164 -16.88 -2.78 12.02
N ASN A 165 -17.41 -1.56 11.93
CA ASN A 165 -18.84 -1.30 11.67
C ASN A 165 -19.26 -1.85 10.30
N LEU A 166 -18.40 -1.70 9.28
CA LEU A 166 -18.62 -2.29 7.97
C LEU A 166 -18.69 -3.81 8.08
N ALA A 167 -17.75 -4.45 8.77
CA ALA A 167 -17.76 -5.89 9.02
C ALA A 167 -19.08 -6.37 9.64
N GLN A 168 -19.61 -5.63 10.62
CA GLN A 168 -20.89 -5.92 11.26
C GLN A 168 -22.09 -5.77 10.32
N SER A 169 -22.09 -4.76 9.45
CA SER A 169 -23.19 -4.50 8.52
C SER A 169 -23.39 -5.60 7.46
N TYR A 170 -22.42 -6.51 7.30
CA TYR A 170 -22.53 -7.64 6.39
C TYR A 170 -23.42 -8.75 6.97
N ASN A 171 -24.74 -8.63 6.72
CA ASN A 171 -25.77 -9.62 7.09
C ASN A 171 -25.72 -10.93 6.25
N GLY A 172 -24.56 -11.59 6.18
CA GLY A 172 -24.43 -12.98 5.70
C GLY A 172 -24.35 -13.21 4.19
N ASN A 173 -24.83 -12.28 3.35
CA ASN A 173 -24.87 -12.47 1.88
C ASN A 173 -23.52 -12.25 1.16
N ASN A 174 -22.49 -11.73 1.85
CA ASN A 174 -21.20 -11.42 1.23
C ASN A 174 -20.03 -11.82 2.14
N LYS A 175 -19.98 -13.10 2.55
CA LYS A 175 -18.94 -13.71 3.41
C LYS A 175 -17.51 -13.66 2.85
N LEU A 176 -17.28 -12.97 1.73
CA LEU A 176 -15.97 -12.94 1.06
C LEU A 176 -14.89 -12.22 1.87
N TYR A 177 -15.27 -11.31 2.77
CA TYR A 177 -14.32 -10.45 3.48
C TYR A 177 -14.18 -10.76 4.96
N LEU A 178 -15.28 -11.08 5.64
CA LEU A 178 -15.26 -11.47 7.05
C LEU A 178 -14.86 -12.94 7.14
N ASN A 179 -13.63 -13.20 7.55
CA ASN A 179 -13.09 -14.55 7.67
C ASN A 179 -12.83 -14.88 9.14
N LEU A 180 -13.02 -16.15 9.52
CA LEU A 180 -12.55 -16.62 10.82
C LEU A 180 -11.03 -16.45 10.88
N TYR A 181 -10.53 -15.92 11.98
CA TYR A 181 -9.11 -15.77 12.20
C TYR A 181 -8.46 -17.15 12.34
N ASP A 182 -7.53 -17.46 11.44
CA ASP A 182 -6.71 -18.67 11.49
C ASP A 182 -5.23 -18.28 11.54
N GLY A 183 -4.73 -17.93 12.72
CA GLY A 183 -3.31 -17.56 12.92
C GLY A 183 -2.80 -17.84 14.34
N PRO A 184 -1.51 -17.60 14.61
CA PRO A 184 -0.87 -17.90 15.88
C PRO A 184 -1.10 -16.84 16.98
N LEU A 185 -1.62 -15.66 16.64
CA LEU A 185 -1.75 -14.56 17.61
C LEU A 185 -2.83 -14.79 18.67
N TYR A 186 -3.84 -15.61 18.37
CA TYR A 186 -5.01 -15.85 19.23
C TYR A 186 -5.36 -17.33 19.20
N SER A 187 -5.95 -17.84 20.29
CA SER A 187 -6.48 -19.21 20.32
C SER A 187 -7.66 -19.33 19.34
N SER A 188 -7.72 -20.44 18.60
CA SER A 188 -8.85 -20.75 17.73
C SER A 188 -10.17 -20.89 18.49
N GLU A 189 -10.12 -21.20 19.79
CA GLU A 189 -11.28 -21.35 20.66
C GLU A 189 -12.04 -20.03 20.87
N LEU A 190 -11.37 -18.87 20.67
CA LEU A 190 -11.97 -17.55 20.84
C LEU A 190 -12.89 -17.14 19.68
N ASN A 191 -12.83 -17.88 18.56
CA ASN A 191 -13.64 -17.64 17.36
C ASN A 191 -13.62 -16.19 16.87
N TYR A 192 -12.44 -15.55 16.91
CA TYR A 192 -12.28 -14.19 16.41
C TYR A 192 -12.38 -14.15 14.89
N PHE A 193 -12.85 -13.03 14.36
CA PHE A 193 -12.93 -12.75 12.94
C PHE A 193 -11.87 -11.73 12.54
N ILE A 194 -11.47 -11.76 11.29
CA ILE A 194 -10.68 -10.71 10.65
C ILE A 194 -11.46 -10.09 9.51
N TYR A 195 -11.40 -8.77 9.45
CA TYR A 195 -11.93 -7.99 8.35
C TYR A 195 -10.82 -7.10 7.78
N PRO A 196 -10.67 -7.00 6.45
CA PRO A 196 -9.56 -6.26 5.90
C PRO A 196 -9.67 -4.76 6.19
N LEU A 197 -8.56 -4.13 6.54
CA LEU A 197 -8.48 -2.71 6.86
C LEU A 197 -8.08 -1.90 5.62
N SER A 198 -8.86 -0.87 5.28
CA SER A 198 -8.58 0.04 4.18
C SER A 198 -8.48 1.47 4.70
N ARG A 199 -7.51 2.24 4.19
CA ARG A 199 -7.42 3.69 4.48
C ARG A 199 -8.57 4.49 3.88
N GLU A 200 -9.07 4.01 2.75
CA GLU A 200 -10.18 4.62 2.05
C GLU A 200 -11.44 3.84 2.44
N GLU A 201 -12.46 4.55 2.89
CA GLU A 201 -13.69 3.99 3.46
C GLU A 201 -14.38 2.94 2.57
N ASN A 202 -14.10 2.90 1.26
CA ASN A 202 -14.91 2.15 0.29
C ASN A 202 -14.15 1.17 -0.61
N GLN A 203 -12.94 0.72 -0.28
CA GLN A 203 -12.23 -0.27 -1.12
C GLN A 203 -12.86 -1.69 -1.12
N HIS A 204 -13.85 -1.97 -0.28
CA HIS A 204 -14.49 -3.29 -0.18
C HIS A 204 -15.66 -3.48 -1.16
N TYR A 205 -15.46 -3.19 -2.44
CA TYR A 205 -16.50 -3.47 -3.45
C TYR A 205 -16.61 -4.95 -3.79
N ALA A 206 -17.84 -5.36 -4.12
CA ALA A 206 -18.12 -6.68 -4.66
C ALA A 206 -17.32 -6.90 -5.96
N GLY A 207 -16.47 -7.95 -5.98
CA GLY A 207 -15.76 -8.41 -7.18
C GLY A 207 -14.26 -8.09 -7.24
N LYS A 208 -13.70 -7.32 -6.29
CA LYS A 208 -12.24 -7.16 -6.18
C LYS A 208 -11.81 -7.47 -4.76
N VAL A 209 -11.21 -8.65 -4.57
CA VAL A 209 -10.52 -8.99 -3.32
C VAL A 209 -9.41 -7.95 -3.15
N PRO A 210 -9.52 -7.04 -2.17
CA PRO A 210 -8.49 -6.04 -2.03
C PRO A 210 -7.24 -6.77 -1.55
N GLU A 211 -6.10 -6.49 -2.18
CA GLU A 211 -4.80 -7.02 -1.77
C GLU A 211 -4.44 -6.37 -0.43
N ASN A 212 -5.08 -6.81 0.65
CA ASN A 212 -4.94 -6.21 1.95
C ASN A 212 -3.80 -6.87 2.71
N THR A 213 -3.02 -6.02 3.35
CA THR A 213 -1.97 -6.42 4.26
C THR A 213 -2.40 -6.24 5.71
N TYR A 214 -3.39 -5.39 5.97
CA TYR A 214 -3.83 -5.05 7.31
C TYR A 214 -5.26 -5.52 7.52
N PHE A 215 -5.56 -5.96 8.73
CA PHE A 215 -6.86 -6.50 9.12
C PHE A 215 -7.23 -6.01 10.51
N VAL A 216 -8.49 -5.65 10.71
CA VAL A 216 -9.06 -5.48 12.05
C VAL A 216 -9.50 -6.85 12.57
N VAL A 217 -9.15 -7.15 13.82
CA VAL A 217 -9.56 -8.36 14.53
C VAL A 217 -10.78 -8.03 15.38
N ILE A 218 -11.85 -8.79 15.20
CA ILE A 218 -13.16 -8.53 15.79
C ILE A 218 -13.58 -9.77 16.60
N SER A 219 -14.09 -9.56 17.80
CA SER A 219 -14.66 -10.63 18.62
C SER A 219 -16.00 -11.13 18.07
N HIS A 220 -16.53 -12.22 18.62
CA HIS A 220 -17.89 -12.67 18.32
C HIS A 220 -18.97 -11.69 18.85
N THR A 221 -18.64 -10.84 19.82
CA THR A 221 -19.49 -9.72 20.32
C THR A 221 -19.34 -8.45 19.48
N ASN A 222 -18.60 -8.51 18.37
CA ASN A 222 -18.30 -7.39 17.48
C ASN A 222 -17.42 -6.29 18.07
N GLU A 223 -16.66 -6.60 19.13
CA GLU A 223 -15.69 -5.68 19.74
C GLU A 223 -14.35 -5.74 18.99
N ILE A 224 -13.70 -4.59 18.85
CA ILE A 224 -12.38 -4.49 18.23
C ILE A 224 -11.35 -5.03 19.21
N ILE A 225 -10.71 -6.13 18.85
CA ILE A 225 -9.64 -6.75 19.65
C ILE A 225 -8.31 -6.10 19.33
N ASP A 226 -7.96 -5.97 18.05
CA ASP A 226 -6.66 -5.45 17.61
C ASP A 226 -6.64 -5.11 16.11
N VAL A 227 -5.51 -4.58 15.64
CA VAL A 227 -5.16 -4.52 14.22
C VAL A 227 -3.94 -5.39 13.97
N ILE A 228 -3.99 -6.22 12.94
CA ILE A 228 -2.90 -7.14 12.58
C ILE A 228 -2.45 -6.92 11.14
N ALA A 229 -1.19 -7.21 10.86
CA ALA A 229 -0.61 -7.22 9.53
C ALA A 229 -0.30 -8.65 9.08
N GLU A 230 -0.67 -9.00 7.85
CA GLU A 230 -0.32 -10.26 7.20
C GLU A 230 1.13 -10.20 6.69
N LEU A 231 1.89 -11.22 7.02
CA LEU A 231 3.28 -11.41 6.64
C LEU A 231 3.40 -12.18 5.32
N LYS A 232 4.56 -12.11 4.66
CA LYS A 232 4.80 -12.68 3.31
C LYS A 232 4.43 -14.16 3.14
N ARG A 233 4.36 -14.93 4.23
CA ARG A 233 4.05 -16.37 4.24
C ARG A 233 2.66 -16.71 4.82
N GLY A 234 1.78 -15.70 4.91
CA GLY A 234 0.41 -15.84 5.43
C GLY A 234 0.35 -15.98 6.95
N ASP A 235 1.39 -15.56 7.65
CA ASP A 235 1.39 -15.40 9.10
C ASP A 235 0.90 -14.00 9.48
N PHE A 236 0.67 -13.71 10.76
CA PHE A 236 0.20 -12.41 11.23
C PHE A 236 1.05 -11.87 12.38
N ILE A 237 1.15 -10.55 12.44
CA ILE A 237 1.76 -9.81 13.55
C ILE A 237 0.83 -8.69 14.01
N LYS A 238 0.81 -8.39 15.31
CA LYS A 238 0.04 -7.27 15.87
C LYS A 238 0.68 -5.94 15.51
N CYS A 239 -0.15 -4.96 15.18
CA CYS A 239 0.28 -3.57 15.07
C CYS A 239 0.45 -2.95 16.46
N ALA A 240 1.31 -1.93 16.57
CA ALA A 240 1.52 -1.25 17.84
C ALA A 240 0.38 -0.25 18.06
N ARG A 241 -0.31 -0.35 19.20
CA ARG A 241 -1.24 0.71 19.64
C ARG A 241 -0.45 1.96 19.99
N THR A 242 -0.91 3.11 19.54
CA THR A 242 -0.22 4.37 19.73
C THR A 242 -1.19 5.50 20.01
N THR A 243 -0.75 6.44 20.85
CA THR A 243 -1.41 7.74 21.05
C THR A 243 -0.66 8.84 20.31
N LYS A 244 0.35 8.49 19.50
CA LYS A 244 0.98 9.43 18.59
C LYS A 244 -0.13 9.96 17.69
N LEU A 245 -0.44 11.24 17.83
CA LEU A 245 -1.21 11.93 16.83
C LEU A 245 -0.49 11.71 15.49
N PRO A 246 -1.23 11.48 14.39
CA PRO A 246 -0.66 11.57 13.06
C PRO A 246 0.17 12.84 13.04
N THR A 247 1.49 12.70 12.83
CA THR A 247 2.40 13.86 12.77
C THR A 247 1.72 14.81 11.81
N ASP A 248 1.38 16.01 12.29
CA ASP A 248 0.44 16.93 11.65
C ASP A 248 0.93 17.26 10.24
N ILE A 249 0.59 16.40 9.29
CA ILE A 249 0.80 16.59 7.87
C ILE A 249 -0.41 17.40 7.47
N ASP A 250 -0.29 18.69 7.74
CA ASP A 250 -1.18 19.79 7.37
C ASP A 250 -2.58 19.71 8.02
N SER A 251 -2.69 20.38 9.17
CA SER A 251 -3.92 20.88 9.77
C SER A 251 -4.75 21.82 8.86
N ASP A 252 -4.36 22.01 7.59
CA ASP A 252 -5.25 22.41 6.48
C ASP A 252 -6.14 21.22 6.07
N LYS A 253 -7.03 20.85 7.00
CA LYS A 253 -7.92 19.69 6.96
C LYS A 253 -8.83 19.59 5.74
N ASP A 254 -8.82 20.58 4.85
CA ASP A 254 -9.74 20.65 3.74
C ASP A 254 -9.09 20.43 2.38
N LEU A 255 -7.76 20.46 2.20
CA LEU A 255 -7.15 20.38 0.86
C LEU A 255 -5.95 19.43 0.78
N ARG A 256 -6.14 18.27 0.15
CA ARG A 256 -5.05 17.37 -0.27
C ARG A 256 -4.40 17.89 -1.54
N LEU A 257 -3.18 18.41 -1.42
CA LEU A 257 -2.34 18.74 -2.56
C LEU A 257 -1.79 17.46 -3.20
N GLY A 258 -1.74 17.40 -4.53
CA GLY A 258 -1.22 16.24 -5.23
C GLY A 258 -1.26 16.35 -6.75
N TYR A 259 -1.21 15.20 -7.42
CA TYR A 259 -1.25 15.10 -8.88
C TYR A 259 -2.33 14.12 -9.34
N SER A 260 -3.15 14.54 -10.29
CA SER A 260 -4.20 13.75 -10.92
C SER A 260 -3.70 13.14 -12.24
N CYS A 261 -3.49 11.82 -12.25
CA CYS A 261 -3.09 11.03 -13.40
C CYS A 261 -4.28 10.28 -14.00
N GLY A 262 -5.21 11.01 -14.63
CA GLY A 262 -6.48 10.45 -15.06
C GLY A 262 -7.40 10.21 -13.86
N PHE A 263 -7.72 8.94 -13.57
CA PHE A 263 -8.56 8.58 -12.42
C PHE A 263 -7.77 8.38 -11.12
N GLU A 264 -6.45 8.22 -11.20
CA GLU A 264 -5.61 8.04 -10.02
C GLU A 264 -5.12 9.40 -9.51
N PHE A 265 -5.16 9.59 -8.19
CA PHE A 265 -4.61 10.76 -7.53
C PHE A 265 -3.51 10.37 -6.58
N PHE A 266 -2.42 11.10 -6.63
CA PHE A 266 -1.24 10.89 -5.81
C PHE A 266 -1.03 12.09 -4.93
N GLU A 267 -1.18 11.89 -3.63
CA GLU A 267 -0.96 12.92 -2.63
C GLU A 267 0.51 13.37 -2.63
N ILE A 268 0.74 14.67 -2.41
CA ILE A 268 2.07 15.26 -2.46
C ILE A 268 3.04 14.60 -1.47
N ASN A 269 2.56 14.19 -0.30
CA ASN A 269 3.38 13.54 0.72
C ASN A 269 3.84 12.16 0.27
N HIS A 270 2.96 11.41 -0.40
CA HIS A 270 3.34 10.14 -1.04
C HIS A 270 4.40 10.34 -2.13
N ILE A 271 4.27 11.39 -2.94
CA ILE A 271 5.24 11.71 -3.98
C ILE A 271 6.59 12.14 -3.38
N LYS A 272 6.59 12.99 -2.34
CA LYS A 272 7.79 13.39 -1.58
C LYS A 272 8.52 12.19 -1.00
N ARG A 273 7.80 11.30 -0.31
CA ARG A 273 8.32 10.05 0.24
C ARG A 273 8.91 9.15 -0.85
N THR A 274 8.22 9.03 -1.99
CA THR A 274 8.69 8.25 -3.15
C THR A 274 9.96 8.84 -3.75
N ALA A 275 10.06 10.16 -3.86
CA ALA A 275 11.25 10.85 -4.37
C ALA A 275 12.45 10.67 -3.44
N ASN A 276 12.25 10.81 -2.13
CA ASN A 276 13.28 10.56 -1.12
C ASN A 276 13.77 9.10 -1.19
N LEU A 277 12.85 8.13 -1.31
CA LEU A 277 13.23 6.72 -1.49
C LEU A 277 14.07 6.52 -2.75
N ALA A 278 13.73 7.18 -3.85
CA ALA A 278 14.50 7.13 -5.09
C ALA A 278 15.92 7.69 -4.91
N LYS A 279 16.05 8.82 -4.20
CA LYS A 279 17.33 9.47 -3.87
C LYS A 279 18.25 8.53 -3.09
N VAL A 280 17.76 7.99 -1.97
CA VAL A 280 18.58 7.14 -1.11
C VAL A 280 18.99 5.85 -1.85
N LYS A 281 18.09 5.27 -2.65
CA LYS A 281 18.42 4.11 -3.49
C LYS A 281 19.47 4.39 -4.55
N LYS A 282 19.48 5.58 -5.15
CA LYS A 282 20.52 5.97 -6.11
C LYS A 282 21.88 6.08 -5.44
N LEU A 283 21.94 6.72 -4.28
CA LEU A 283 23.18 6.96 -3.53
C LEU A 283 23.88 5.65 -3.12
N GLN A 284 23.12 4.60 -2.81
CA GLN A 284 23.69 3.31 -2.43
C GLN A 284 24.30 2.51 -3.60
N ASN A 285 24.19 2.98 -4.85
CA ASN A 285 24.69 2.29 -6.04
C ASN A 285 24.28 0.81 -6.15
N ILE A 286 23.19 0.41 -5.48
CA ILE A 286 22.64 -0.93 -5.61
C ILE A 286 22.22 -1.08 -7.08
N LYS A 287 22.58 -2.21 -7.70
CA LYS A 287 22.17 -2.58 -9.07
C LYS A 287 20.64 -2.71 -9.14
N GLN A 288 19.94 -1.59 -9.12
CA GLN A 288 18.49 -1.52 -9.17
C GLN A 288 18.04 -1.00 -10.53
N THR A 289 16.88 -1.48 -10.94
CA THR A 289 16.18 -1.01 -12.13
C THR A 289 15.77 0.46 -12.01
N PHE A 290 15.63 1.00 -10.81
CA PHE A 290 15.21 2.37 -10.54
C PHE A 290 16.04 3.00 -9.40
N PRO A 291 16.17 4.34 -9.36
CA PRO A 291 15.66 5.30 -10.35
C PRO A 291 16.33 5.17 -11.72
N LYS A 292 15.55 5.38 -12.80
CA LYS A 292 16.05 5.38 -14.18
C LYS A 292 16.33 6.81 -14.61
N ARG A 293 17.38 7.03 -15.39
CA ARG A 293 17.54 8.31 -16.09
C ARG A 293 16.34 8.54 -17.01
N PHE A 294 15.85 9.77 -16.99
CA PHE A 294 14.74 10.24 -17.81
C PHE A 294 15.23 11.43 -18.62
N LYS A 295 15.08 11.38 -19.93
CA LYS A 295 15.45 12.46 -20.84
C LYS A 295 14.24 12.82 -21.69
N HIS A 296 13.88 14.09 -21.65
CA HIS A 296 12.87 14.75 -22.48
C HIS A 296 13.56 15.93 -23.16
N ASP A 297 13.00 16.43 -24.27
CA ASP A 297 13.67 17.44 -25.12
C ASP A 297 14.12 18.70 -24.36
N SER A 298 13.41 19.07 -23.30
CA SER A 298 13.68 20.25 -22.46
C SER A 298 14.27 19.92 -21.08
N PHE A 299 14.46 18.64 -20.75
CA PHE A 299 14.70 18.23 -19.36
C PHE A 299 15.40 16.87 -19.23
N GLU A 300 16.45 16.81 -18.40
CA GLU A 300 17.08 15.56 -17.96
C GLU A 300 16.96 15.39 -16.44
N GLY A 301 16.66 14.17 -16.01
CA GLY A 301 16.49 13.86 -14.60
C GLY A 301 16.32 12.36 -14.33
N TYR A 302 15.54 12.03 -13.31
CA TYR A 302 15.23 10.68 -12.89
C TYR A 302 13.73 10.41 -12.93
N MET A 303 13.36 9.17 -13.24
CA MET A 303 12.02 8.65 -13.04
C MET A 303 12.01 7.49 -12.06
N TYR A 304 10.98 7.43 -11.21
CA TYR A 304 10.78 6.35 -10.24
C TYR A 304 9.29 5.94 -10.21
N PRO A 305 8.95 4.64 -10.10
CA PRO A 305 7.56 4.22 -10.21
C PRO A 305 6.72 4.71 -9.02
N LEU A 306 5.51 5.16 -9.33
CA LEU A 306 4.54 5.65 -8.38
C LEU A 306 3.37 4.66 -8.35
N LEU A 307 3.01 4.15 -7.18
CA LEU A 307 1.91 3.20 -7.03
C LEU A 307 0.75 3.86 -6.28
N PRO A 308 -0.50 3.53 -6.64
CA PRO A 308 -1.67 4.08 -5.95
C PRO A 308 -1.75 3.58 -4.50
N ASN A 309 -2.61 4.22 -3.72
CA ASN A 309 -2.94 3.84 -2.33
C ASN A 309 -1.73 3.89 -1.39
N GLY A 310 -0.80 4.82 -1.61
CA GLY A 310 0.38 4.99 -0.76
C GLY A 310 1.42 3.86 -0.88
N ARG A 311 1.28 2.92 -1.83
CA ARG A 311 2.23 1.82 -1.99
C ARG A 311 3.55 2.32 -2.60
N PHE A 312 4.66 1.66 -2.26
CA PHE A 312 5.98 2.01 -2.81
C PHE A 312 6.55 0.93 -3.73
N HIS A 313 7.33 1.37 -4.72
CA HIS A 313 7.94 0.47 -5.69
C HIS A 313 8.96 -0.48 -5.05
N ARG A 314 8.79 -1.77 -5.37
CA ARG A 314 9.73 -2.85 -5.08
C ARG A 314 10.13 -3.60 -6.35
N ALA A 315 11.15 -4.44 -6.24
CA ALA A 315 11.82 -5.18 -7.33
C ALA A 315 10.94 -6.21 -8.08
N VAL A 316 9.62 -6.02 -8.12
CA VAL A 316 8.71 -6.82 -8.93
C VAL A 316 8.76 -6.31 -10.37
N ARG A 317 8.95 -7.23 -11.33
CA ARG A 317 8.91 -6.97 -12.77
C ARG A 317 7.47 -6.78 -13.27
N ARG A 318 6.76 -5.77 -12.77
CA ARG A 318 5.47 -5.36 -13.33
C ARG A 318 5.66 -4.09 -14.17
N PRO A 319 5.01 -3.96 -15.34
CA PRO A 319 5.00 -2.70 -16.06
C PRO A 319 4.26 -1.65 -15.23
N PHE A 320 4.92 -0.53 -14.97
CA PHE A 320 4.34 0.58 -14.22
C PHE A 320 3.69 1.57 -15.17
N LYS A 321 2.52 2.07 -14.79
CA LYS A 321 1.79 3.13 -15.51
C LYS A 321 2.16 4.51 -14.99
N HIS A 322 2.31 4.68 -13.67
CA HIS A 322 2.54 5.97 -13.05
C HIS A 322 3.97 6.09 -12.53
N PHE A 323 4.53 7.31 -12.63
CA PHE A 323 5.91 7.62 -12.26
C PHE A 323 5.97 8.99 -11.60
N VAL A 324 6.89 9.17 -10.66
CA VAL A 324 7.37 10.50 -10.26
C VAL A 324 8.58 10.85 -11.11
N ILE A 325 8.59 12.05 -11.67
CA ILE A 325 9.69 12.63 -12.45
C ILE A 325 10.39 13.68 -11.59
N MET A 326 11.70 13.55 -11.48
CA MET A 326 12.56 14.36 -10.62
C MET A 326 13.75 14.88 -11.41
N ASN A 327 14.32 15.99 -10.95
CA ASN A 327 15.61 16.52 -11.38
C ASN A 327 16.78 15.60 -10.98
N LEU A 328 18.00 15.96 -11.44
CA LEU A 328 19.24 15.28 -11.06
C LEU A 328 19.53 15.35 -9.55
N ASP A 329 19.02 16.37 -8.86
CA ASP A 329 19.10 16.56 -7.40
C ASP A 329 17.95 15.87 -6.63
N PHE A 330 17.09 15.12 -7.33
CA PHE A 330 15.89 14.47 -6.82
C PHE A 330 14.75 15.42 -6.38
N SER A 331 14.81 16.71 -6.73
CA SER A 331 13.65 17.59 -6.57
C SER A 331 12.52 17.19 -7.52
N ILE A 332 11.29 17.15 -7.01
CA ILE A 332 10.12 16.71 -7.77
C ILE A 332 9.78 17.75 -8.84
N LYS A 333 9.63 17.30 -10.09
CA LYS A 333 9.13 18.13 -11.19
C LYS A 333 7.64 17.93 -11.42
N PHE A 334 7.21 16.68 -11.58
CA PHE A 334 5.80 16.32 -11.75
C PHE A 334 5.59 14.81 -11.55
N ALA A 335 4.34 14.39 -11.34
CA ALA A 335 3.94 13.00 -11.56
C ALA A 335 3.53 12.81 -13.02
N GLY A 336 3.79 11.64 -13.61
CA GLY A 336 3.49 11.35 -15.01
C GLY A 336 2.90 9.95 -15.24
N VAL A 337 2.13 9.81 -16.30
CA VAL A 337 1.54 8.54 -16.76
C VAL A 337 2.16 8.08 -18.08
N LYS A 338 2.59 6.83 -18.12
CA LYS A 338 3.11 6.17 -19.32
C LYS A 338 1.96 5.73 -20.22
N THR A 339 1.91 6.31 -21.41
CA THR A 339 0.96 5.94 -22.46
C THR A 339 1.28 4.58 -23.07
N SER A 340 0.35 3.99 -23.83
CA SER A 340 0.58 2.76 -24.58
C SER A 340 1.74 2.85 -25.58
N LYS A 341 2.05 4.05 -26.08
CA LYS A 341 3.22 4.34 -26.93
C LYS A 341 4.54 4.43 -26.17
N GLY A 342 4.50 4.28 -24.85
CA GLY A 342 5.67 4.40 -23.98
C GLY A 342 6.07 5.83 -23.60
N ILE A 343 5.39 6.85 -24.13
CA ILE A 343 5.61 8.26 -23.83
C ILE A 343 5.04 8.58 -22.45
N ILE A 344 5.82 9.26 -21.60
CA ILE A 344 5.37 9.77 -20.31
C ILE A 344 4.65 11.11 -20.53
N LYS A 345 3.39 11.20 -20.13
CA LYS A 345 2.63 12.46 -20.11
C LYS A 345 2.58 13.01 -18.68
N PRO A 346 2.84 14.31 -18.47
CA PRO A 346 2.69 14.91 -17.14
C PRO A 346 1.23 14.84 -16.68
N CYS A 347 1.05 14.58 -15.39
CA CYS A 347 -0.22 14.62 -14.71
C CYS A 347 -0.49 16.06 -14.24
N GLU A 348 -1.76 16.39 -14.06
CA GLU A 348 -2.19 17.72 -13.63
C GLU A 348 -1.97 17.87 -12.13
N ALA A 349 -1.24 18.92 -11.71
CA ALA A 349 -1.18 19.30 -10.30
C ALA A 349 -2.58 19.74 -9.85
N SER A 350 -3.07 19.17 -8.76
CA SER A 350 -4.47 19.30 -8.37
C SER A 350 -4.58 19.38 -6.85
N MET A 351 -5.47 20.23 -6.37
CA MET A 351 -5.88 20.29 -4.97
C MET A 351 -7.22 19.57 -4.86
N ARG A 352 -7.27 18.50 -4.06
CA ARG A 352 -8.50 17.79 -3.77
C ARG A 352 -9.03 18.20 -2.41
N GLY A 353 -10.25 18.72 -2.38
CA GLY A 353 -11.01 18.89 -1.15
C GLY A 353 -11.07 17.58 -0.36
N ILE A 354 -10.79 17.60 0.95
CA ILE A 354 -11.21 16.53 1.87
C ILE A 354 -12.71 16.67 2.15
N GLU A 355 -13.22 17.90 2.11
CA GLU A 355 -14.65 18.15 2.27
C GLU A 355 -15.44 17.52 1.12
N ALA A 356 -16.20 16.46 1.41
CA ALA A 356 -17.27 16.05 0.52
C ALA A 356 -18.28 17.19 0.46
N ALA A 357 -18.45 17.76 -0.74
CA ALA A 357 -19.64 18.52 -1.00
C ALA A 357 -20.88 17.64 -0.80
N PRO A 358 -22.02 18.26 -0.51
CA PRO A 358 -23.31 17.60 -0.56
C PRO A 358 -23.48 16.57 -1.65
N PRO A 359 -24.22 15.48 -1.39
CA PRO A 359 -25.20 15.09 -2.39
C PRO A 359 -26.19 16.23 -2.58
N GLU A 360 -26.34 16.67 -3.84
CA GLU A 360 -27.49 17.49 -4.24
C GLU A 360 -28.77 16.76 -3.78
N THR A 361 -29.71 17.48 -3.15
CA THR A 361 -31.03 16.93 -2.78
C THR A 361 -32.06 17.16 -3.86
N ASP A 362 -31.83 18.18 -4.68
CA ASP A 362 -32.80 18.71 -5.61
C ASP A 362 -32.86 17.85 -6.87
N ASN A 363 -34.04 17.82 -7.46
CA ASN A 363 -34.22 17.22 -8.76
C ASN A 363 -33.51 18.09 -9.81
N PHE A 364 -32.87 17.44 -10.77
CA PHE A 364 -32.24 18.16 -11.86
C PHE A 364 -33.27 18.41 -12.96
N ILE A 365 -33.57 19.67 -13.26
CA ILE A 365 -34.42 20.03 -14.40
C ILE A 365 -33.52 20.38 -15.58
N CYS A 366 -33.70 19.65 -16.66
CA CYS A 366 -33.05 19.95 -17.91
C CYS A 366 -33.72 21.14 -18.60
N ASP A 367 -33.09 22.32 -18.59
CA ASP A 367 -33.67 23.54 -19.17
C ASP A 367 -34.04 23.39 -20.67
N LEU A 368 -33.25 22.64 -21.43
CA LEU A 368 -33.49 22.49 -22.88
C LEU A 368 -34.69 21.60 -23.21
N THR A 369 -35.00 20.60 -22.37
CA THR A 369 -36.09 19.64 -22.63
C THR A 369 -37.23 19.74 -21.62
N ASN A 370 -37.13 20.63 -20.63
CA ASN A 370 -37.99 20.71 -19.44
C ASN A 370 -38.21 19.33 -18.77
N THR A 371 -37.25 18.42 -18.89
CA THR A 371 -37.34 17.09 -18.28
C THR A 371 -36.73 17.12 -16.90
N GLU A 372 -37.54 16.76 -15.90
CA GLU A 372 -37.09 16.61 -14.52
C GLU A 372 -36.50 15.20 -14.29
N PHE A 373 -35.30 15.17 -13.72
CA PHE A 373 -34.63 13.97 -13.25
C PHE A 373 -34.61 13.96 -11.73
N LYS A 374 -35.35 13.01 -11.15
CA LYS A 374 -35.41 12.85 -9.71
C LYS A 374 -34.02 12.60 -9.12
N ASN A 375 -33.72 13.23 -7.99
CA ASN A 375 -32.42 13.11 -7.36
C ASN A 375 -32.03 11.65 -7.04
N GLU A 376 -32.98 10.85 -6.56
CA GLU A 376 -32.78 9.41 -6.32
C GLU A 376 -32.19 8.69 -7.55
N ARG A 377 -32.65 9.05 -8.75
CA ARG A 377 -32.15 8.49 -10.01
C ARG A 377 -30.75 8.99 -10.32
N LEU A 378 -30.46 10.27 -10.06
CA LEU A 378 -29.11 10.82 -10.22
C LEU A 378 -28.12 10.08 -9.32
N LEU A 379 -28.48 9.86 -8.05
CA LEU A 379 -27.66 9.10 -7.11
C LEU A 379 -27.42 7.65 -7.57
N GLU A 380 -28.43 7.00 -8.16
CA GLU A 380 -28.28 5.66 -8.75
C GLU A 380 -27.33 5.66 -9.97
N VAL A 381 -27.44 6.66 -10.83
CA VAL A 381 -26.55 6.85 -11.99
C VAL A 381 -25.13 7.10 -11.52
N VAL A 382 -24.94 7.98 -10.53
CA VAL A 382 -23.65 8.20 -9.87
C VAL A 382 -23.10 6.88 -9.36
N LYS A 383 -23.87 6.12 -8.58
CA LYS A 383 -23.47 4.79 -8.08
C LYS A 383 -23.04 3.81 -9.15
N THR A 384 -23.76 3.77 -10.25
CA THR A 384 -23.41 2.90 -11.37
C THR A 384 -22.15 3.38 -12.08
N THR A 385 -22.02 4.69 -12.25
CA THR A 385 -20.84 5.35 -12.83
C THR A 385 -19.59 5.04 -12.02
N CYS A 386 -19.70 5.16 -10.70
CA CYS A 386 -18.63 4.85 -9.76
C CYS A 386 -18.13 3.42 -9.84
N LYS A 387 -19.06 2.46 -9.92
CA LYS A 387 -18.73 1.05 -10.13
C LYS A 387 -18.09 0.80 -11.50
N ALA A 388 -18.37 1.65 -12.48
CA ALA A 388 -17.83 1.54 -13.83
C ALA A 388 -16.49 2.29 -14.00
N LEU A 389 -16.13 3.21 -13.11
CA LEU A 389 -14.84 3.91 -13.15
C LEU A 389 -13.69 2.90 -13.13
N GLY A 390 -12.69 3.13 -13.97
CA GLY A 390 -11.53 2.23 -14.11
C GLY A 390 -11.78 0.96 -14.94
N THR A 391 -13.00 0.68 -15.37
CA THR A 391 -13.26 -0.44 -16.29
C THR A 391 -12.88 -0.06 -17.72
N HIS A 392 -11.74 -0.58 -18.22
CA HIS A 392 -11.22 -0.23 -19.54
C HIS A 392 -12.13 -0.63 -20.73
N ASN A 393 -13.10 -1.51 -20.50
CA ASN A 393 -13.97 -2.03 -21.56
C ASN A 393 -15.22 -1.17 -21.79
N ARG A 394 -15.48 -0.16 -20.95
CA ARG A 394 -16.67 0.68 -21.07
C ARG A 394 -16.31 2.05 -21.64
N LYS A 395 -17.19 2.54 -22.51
CA LYS A 395 -17.11 3.90 -23.05
C LYS A 395 -17.41 4.97 -21.99
N TYR A 396 -18.20 4.61 -20.99
CA TYR A 396 -18.61 5.50 -19.89
C TYR A 396 -18.30 4.88 -18.52
N PRO A 397 -18.01 5.69 -17.49
CA PRO A 397 -17.81 7.15 -17.55
C PRO A 397 -16.69 7.59 -18.50
N ALA A 398 -16.94 8.66 -19.24
CA ALA A 398 -15.97 9.27 -20.14
C ALA A 398 -15.41 10.54 -19.50
N ASN A 399 -14.17 10.91 -19.83
CA ASN A 399 -13.63 12.20 -19.38
C ASN A 399 -14.50 13.35 -19.91
N TYR A 400 -14.85 14.28 -19.03
CA TYR A 400 -15.55 15.51 -19.39
C TYR A 400 -14.61 16.46 -20.11
N HIS A 401 -15.07 17.00 -21.23
CA HIS A 401 -14.32 17.93 -22.09
C HIS A 401 -15.03 19.29 -22.24
N GLY A 402 -16.00 19.58 -21.39
CA GLY A 402 -16.72 20.86 -21.40
C GLY A 402 -15.99 21.97 -20.61
N PRO A 403 -16.66 23.11 -20.38
CA PRO A 403 -16.10 24.23 -19.64
C PRO A 403 -15.64 23.85 -18.22
N ALA A 404 -14.58 24.51 -17.74
CA ALA A 404 -14.13 24.33 -16.35
C ALA A 404 -15.23 24.72 -15.36
N PHE A 405 -15.36 23.94 -14.30
CA PHE A 405 -16.22 24.28 -13.16
C PHE A 405 -15.47 25.21 -12.20
N ASN A 406 -16.21 25.92 -11.34
CA ASN A 406 -15.63 26.73 -10.25
C ASN A 406 -14.93 25.87 -9.18
N VAL A 407 -15.12 24.56 -9.28
CA VAL A 407 -14.50 23.56 -8.45
C VAL A 407 -13.40 22.93 -9.31
N HIS A 408 -12.24 22.64 -8.73
CA HIS A 408 -11.19 21.90 -9.46
C HIS A 408 -11.42 20.39 -9.32
N GLY A 409 -11.35 19.66 -10.42
CA GLY A 409 -11.40 18.21 -10.37
C GLY A 409 -11.26 17.60 -11.76
N PRO A 410 -10.88 16.33 -11.85
CA PRO A 410 -11.17 15.60 -13.06
C PRO A 410 -12.70 15.41 -13.10
N TYR A 411 -13.31 15.71 -14.23
CA TYR A 411 -14.75 15.58 -14.42
C TYR A 411 -15.04 14.40 -15.32
N VAL A 412 -16.13 13.69 -15.05
CA VAL A 412 -16.60 12.59 -15.90
C VAL A 412 -18.02 12.84 -16.35
N THR A 413 -18.34 12.33 -17.53
CA THR A 413 -19.69 12.33 -18.09
C THR A 413 -20.25 10.91 -18.07
N MET A 414 -21.53 10.81 -17.71
CA MET A 414 -22.33 9.60 -17.85
C MET A 414 -23.68 10.00 -18.47
N PRO A 415 -24.13 9.36 -19.55
CA PRO A 415 -25.45 9.63 -20.11
C PRO A 415 -26.55 9.20 -19.15
N ILE A 416 -27.54 10.08 -18.97
CA ILE A 416 -28.77 9.80 -18.20
C ILE A 416 -29.87 9.48 -19.21
N ARG A 417 -30.52 8.33 -19.05
CA ARG A 417 -31.60 7.87 -19.92
C ARG A 417 -32.95 7.97 -19.21
N LYS A 418 -34.01 8.23 -19.96
CA LYS A 418 -35.39 8.12 -19.48
C LYS A 418 -35.69 6.64 -19.18
N GLY A 419 -36.21 6.36 -17.98
CA GLY A 419 -36.49 5.01 -17.48
C GLY A 419 -35.33 4.38 -16.69
N ASN A 420 -35.47 3.09 -16.35
CA ASN A 420 -34.58 2.39 -15.39
C ASN A 420 -33.22 1.97 -15.98
N GLY A 421 -33.01 2.10 -17.30
CA GLY A 421 -31.76 1.67 -17.94
C GLY A 421 -30.58 2.59 -17.61
N VAL A 422 -29.57 2.07 -16.90
CA VAL A 422 -28.32 2.81 -16.56
C VAL A 422 -27.17 2.49 -17.53
N ALA A 423 -27.37 1.53 -18.45
CA ALA A 423 -26.38 1.20 -19.46
C ALA A 423 -26.36 2.29 -20.56
N GLY A 424 -25.21 2.93 -20.78
CA GLY A 424 -24.99 3.77 -21.96
C GLY A 424 -25.17 2.94 -23.25
N PRO A 425 -25.55 3.56 -24.39
CA PRO A 425 -25.59 2.82 -25.64
C PRO A 425 -24.21 2.30 -26.00
N GLU A 426 -24.14 1.10 -26.56
CA GLU A 426 -22.90 0.54 -27.11
C GLU A 426 -22.28 1.46 -28.19
N LYS A 427 -23.07 2.35 -28.80
CA LYS A 427 -22.64 3.23 -29.90
C LYS A 427 -23.23 4.64 -29.81
N PHE A 428 -22.71 5.51 -28.93
CA PHE A 428 -22.88 6.97 -29.10
C PHE A 428 -21.96 7.46 -30.24
N LYS A 429 -22.48 8.15 -31.25
CA LYS A 429 -21.64 8.90 -32.21
C LYS A 429 -21.04 10.11 -31.49
N LYS A 430 -19.76 10.44 -31.73
CA LYS A 430 -19.13 11.67 -31.20
C LYS A 430 -19.94 12.87 -31.70
N GLN A 431 -20.63 13.58 -30.80
CA GLN A 431 -21.18 14.90 -31.08
C GLN A 431 -20.09 15.95 -30.85
N THR A 432 -19.93 16.84 -31.83
CA THR A 432 -19.14 18.07 -31.74
C THR A 432 -20.03 19.16 -31.16
N GLY A 433 -19.53 19.88 -30.15
CA GLY A 433 -20.33 20.54 -29.11
C GLY A 433 -21.22 21.71 -29.53
N ALA A 434 -22.37 21.81 -28.87
CA ALA A 434 -23.05 23.07 -28.57
C ALA A 434 -22.68 23.48 -27.13
N GLY A 435 -22.26 24.74 -26.94
CA GLY A 435 -21.65 25.22 -25.69
C GLY A 435 -22.67 25.63 -24.62
N ILE A 436 -22.38 25.31 -23.37
CA ILE A 436 -23.07 25.84 -22.17
C ILE A 436 -22.75 27.33 -22.05
N THR A 437 -23.75 28.18 -21.75
CA THR A 437 -23.58 29.64 -21.74
C THR A 437 -23.10 30.18 -20.38
N ILE A 438 -22.66 31.44 -20.36
CA ILE A 438 -22.20 32.13 -19.14
C ILE A 438 -23.37 32.44 -18.19
N ALA A 439 -24.60 32.53 -18.69
CA ALA A 439 -25.80 32.83 -17.89
C ALA A 439 -26.18 31.68 -16.94
N ASP A 440 -25.94 30.44 -17.36
CA ASP A 440 -26.20 29.22 -16.58
C ASP A 440 -25.31 29.12 -15.32
N ARG A 441 -24.25 29.96 -15.22
CA ARG A 441 -23.26 29.93 -14.13
C ARG A 441 -23.67 30.64 -12.83
N ARG A 442 -24.68 31.53 -12.85
CA ARG A 442 -24.95 32.45 -11.72
C ARG A 442 -25.97 31.96 -10.68
N LYS A 443 -26.68 30.85 -10.90
CA LYS A 443 -27.92 30.53 -10.16
C LYS A 443 -27.85 29.45 -9.05
N GLY A 444 -26.70 28.89 -8.69
CA GLY A 444 -26.71 27.83 -7.67
C GLY A 444 -25.38 27.59 -6.98
N ILE A 445 -25.18 28.22 -5.82
CA ILE A 445 -24.10 27.88 -4.90
C ILE A 445 -24.62 27.96 -3.46
N SER A 446 -25.08 26.83 -2.90
CA SER A 446 -25.06 26.56 -1.45
C SER A 446 -24.60 25.12 -1.20
N THR A 447 -24.01 24.90 -0.02
CA THR A 447 -23.17 23.77 0.44
C THR A 447 -23.97 22.66 1.15
N MET A 448 -23.32 21.68 1.86
CA MET A 448 -23.83 20.54 2.72
C MET A 448 -23.74 19.02 2.32
N SER A 449 -22.69 18.27 2.76
CA SER A 449 -22.54 16.77 2.81
C SER A 449 -23.80 16.00 3.32
N GLN A 450 -24.10 14.70 3.05
CA GLN A 450 -23.43 13.48 3.57
C GLN A 450 -24.02 12.15 3.03
N ARG A 451 -23.78 11.77 1.74
CA ARG A 451 -24.20 10.43 1.24
C ARG A 451 -23.52 9.88 -0.04
N LEU A 452 -22.59 10.61 -0.67
CA LEU A 452 -21.96 10.19 -1.93
C LEU A 452 -20.61 9.48 -1.79
N GLU A 453 -19.93 9.60 -0.64
CA GLU A 453 -18.62 8.98 -0.45
C GLU A 453 -18.70 7.45 -0.43
N THR A 454 -19.75 6.87 0.18
CA THR A 454 -20.00 5.41 0.21
C THR A 454 -20.16 4.77 -1.18
N ILE A 455 -20.42 5.60 -2.19
CA ILE A 455 -20.83 5.16 -3.51
C ILE A 455 -19.65 5.17 -4.52
N CYS A 456 -18.55 5.91 -4.26
CA CYS A 456 -17.55 6.26 -5.28
C CYS A 456 -16.07 6.56 -4.85
N PRO A 457 -15.29 5.65 -4.24
CA PRO A 457 -13.94 5.90 -3.71
C PRO A 457 -12.85 6.13 -4.75
N PHE A 458 -13.08 5.82 -6.04
CA PHE A 458 -12.13 6.29 -7.07
C PHE A 458 -12.14 7.83 -7.17
N PHE A 459 -13.09 8.49 -6.49
CA PHE A 459 -13.33 9.91 -6.58
C PHE A 459 -14.03 10.48 -5.32
N THR A 460 -13.28 11.17 -4.46
CA THR A 460 -13.83 12.10 -3.46
C THR A 460 -14.49 13.36 -4.08
N ARG A 461 -14.69 13.40 -5.40
CA ARG A 461 -15.52 14.42 -6.06
C ARG A 461 -16.41 13.86 -7.19
N MET A 462 -17.56 13.29 -6.88
CA MET A 462 -18.71 13.66 -7.72
C MET A 462 -19.29 14.92 -7.12
N TYR A 463 -18.68 16.06 -7.46
CA TYR A 463 -19.27 17.34 -7.16
C TYR A 463 -20.33 17.58 -8.22
N ARG A 464 -21.58 17.45 -7.76
CA ARG A 464 -22.82 17.72 -8.48
C ARG A 464 -23.06 16.82 -9.70
N PRO A 465 -24.18 16.10 -9.78
CA PRO A 465 -24.68 15.63 -11.06
C PRO A 465 -24.98 16.86 -11.93
N PHE A 466 -24.03 17.24 -12.77
CA PHE A 466 -24.30 18.16 -13.87
C PHE A 466 -24.84 17.35 -15.02
N ALA A 467 -26.14 17.47 -15.26
CA ALA A 467 -26.69 17.05 -16.53
C ALA A 467 -26.59 18.24 -17.50
N SER A 468 -26.08 17.93 -18.68
CA SER A 468 -26.16 18.81 -19.84
C SER A 468 -27.06 18.10 -20.83
N CYS A 469 -27.96 18.86 -21.44
CA CYS A 469 -28.95 18.31 -22.34
C CYS A 469 -28.48 18.54 -23.76
N ASP A 470 -28.41 17.46 -24.53
CA ASP A 470 -28.24 17.55 -25.97
C ASP A 470 -29.62 17.41 -26.62
N GLU A 471 -29.88 18.24 -27.64
CA GLU A 471 -31.03 18.05 -28.53
C GLU A 471 -30.87 16.71 -29.25
N GLN A 472 -31.52 15.66 -28.75
CA GLN A 472 -31.89 14.51 -29.57
C GLN A 472 -33.39 14.60 -29.85
N ARG A 473 -33.72 15.07 -31.05
CA ARG A 473 -35.00 14.74 -31.67
C ARG A 473 -34.98 13.25 -31.96
N ASP A 474 -35.93 12.53 -31.38
CA ASP A 474 -36.25 11.15 -31.77
C ASP A 474 -36.50 11.10 -33.28
N CYS A 475 -35.55 10.55 -34.04
CA CYS A 475 -35.82 10.14 -35.41
C CYS A 475 -36.68 8.87 -35.37
N HIS A 476 -38.00 9.05 -35.33
CA HIS A 476 -38.95 7.99 -35.65
C HIS A 476 -38.72 7.54 -37.09
N PHE A 477 -38.18 6.33 -37.26
CA PHE A 477 -38.30 5.61 -38.53
C PHE A 477 -39.72 5.04 -38.62
N ASN A 478 -40.59 5.80 -39.28
CA ASN A 478 -41.88 5.31 -39.72
C ASN A 478 -41.65 4.32 -40.88
N ARG A 479 -42.05 3.06 -40.70
CA ARG A 479 -42.00 2.04 -41.76
C ARG A 479 -43.28 1.20 -41.75
N ASN A 480 -44.40 1.85 -42.02
CA ASN A 480 -45.54 1.18 -42.64
C ASN A 480 -45.31 1.15 -44.15
N GLY A 481 -45.04 -0.04 -44.68
CA GLY A 481 -44.77 -0.27 -46.09
C GLY A 481 -44.67 -1.76 -46.39
N SER A 482 -45.84 -2.37 -46.52
CA SER A 482 -46.23 -3.40 -47.51
C SER A 482 -45.12 -4.33 -48.06
N ARG A 483 -45.24 -5.63 -47.76
CA ARG A 483 -44.72 -6.72 -48.62
C ARG A 483 -45.65 -6.91 -49.83
N PRO A 484 -45.13 -7.41 -50.98
CA PRO A 484 -45.13 -8.87 -51.26
C PRO A 484 -43.77 -9.34 -51.86
N ALA A 485 -43.17 -10.44 -51.42
CA ALA A 485 -43.38 -11.86 -51.78
C ALA A 485 -42.42 -12.37 -52.88
N ILE A 486 -41.93 -13.61 -52.66
CA ILE A 486 -41.29 -14.57 -53.62
C ILE A 486 -39.80 -14.24 -53.91
N TRP A 487 -38.80 -15.06 -53.52
CA TRP A 487 -38.47 -16.39 -54.06
C TRP A 487 -37.92 -17.39 -53.02
N ASP A 488 -38.28 -18.66 -53.25
CA ASP A 488 -37.77 -19.89 -52.65
C ASP A 488 -36.30 -20.21 -53.01
N LYS A 489 -35.55 -20.83 -52.07
CA LYS A 489 -35.14 -22.26 -52.13
C LYS A 489 -34.09 -22.64 -51.06
N HIS A 490 -34.52 -23.56 -50.19
CA HIS A 490 -33.87 -24.79 -49.71
C HIS A 490 -32.85 -24.85 -48.53
N TRP A 491 -33.33 -25.53 -47.47
CA TRP A 491 -32.72 -26.56 -46.56
C TRP A 491 -31.52 -26.20 -45.65
N GLY A 492 -31.44 -26.58 -44.36
CA GLY A 492 -32.23 -27.49 -43.51
C GLY A 492 -32.14 -27.09 -42.02
N LYS A 493 -33.14 -27.43 -41.18
CA LYS A 493 -33.13 -28.50 -40.14
C LYS A 493 -31.94 -28.34 -39.16
N ASP A 494 -32.11 -28.01 -37.88
CA ASP A 494 -32.99 -28.61 -36.87
C ASP A 494 -33.44 -27.61 -35.78
N GLY A 495 -34.63 -27.84 -35.24
CA GLY A 495 -35.23 -27.04 -34.18
C GLY A 495 -34.98 -27.59 -32.77
N TRP A 496 -35.12 -26.71 -31.78
CA TRP A 496 -35.38 -27.09 -30.40
C TRP A 496 -36.61 -26.33 -29.89
N ARG A 497 -37.60 -27.10 -29.41
CA ARG A 497 -38.80 -26.61 -28.73
C ARG A 497 -38.46 -26.21 -27.30
N CYS A 498 -39.07 -25.12 -26.84
CA CYS A 498 -39.30 -24.87 -25.42
C CYS A 498 -40.47 -25.76 -24.94
N GLY A 499 -40.21 -26.59 -23.94
CA GLY A 499 -41.24 -27.25 -23.13
C GLY A 499 -41.29 -26.56 -21.77
N GLY A 500 -42.43 -25.99 -21.44
CA GLY A 500 -42.79 -25.64 -20.06
C GLY A 500 -43.45 -26.82 -19.35
N GLY A 501 -43.58 -26.73 -18.03
CA GLY A 501 -44.53 -27.55 -17.28
C GLY A 501 -44.12 -27.87 -15.84
N GLY A 502 -44.99 -27.46 -14.90
CA GLY A 502 -45.23 -28.11 -13.61
C GLY A 502 -44.25 -27.73 -12.48
N GLY A 503 -44.66 -27.42 -11.26
CA GLY A 503 -45.94 -27.65 -10.59
C GLY A 503 -45.72 -28.34 -9.24
N PHE A 504 -46.07 -27.65 -8.15
CA PHE A 504 -46.46 -28.12 -6.81
C PHE A 504 -45.55 -29.03 -5.97
N GLY A 505 -45.45 -28.67 -4.67
CA GLY A 505 -45.07 -29.59 -3.60
C GLY A 505 -44.69 -28.87 -2.30
N LYS A 506 -45.63 -28.77 -1.36
CA LYS A 506 -45.44 -28.29 0.02
C LYS A 506 -45.01 -29.44 0.95
N ALA A 507 -44.41 -29.01 2.07
CA ALA A 507 -44.43 -29.58 3.43
C ALA A 507 -43.44 -30.69 3.81
N GLY A 508 -42.86 -30.54 5.00
CA GLY A 508 -42.23 -31.61 5.77
C GLY A 508 -41.05 -31.16 6.63
N GLU A 509 -41.32 -30.69 7.85
CA GLU A 509 -40.37 -30.73 8.97
C GLU A 509 -40.03 -32.19 9.32
N LEU A 510 -38.77 -32.48 9.67
CA LEU A 510 -38.44 -33.13 10.95
C LEU A 510 -36.93 -33.15 11.22
N GLU A 511 -36.60 -32.95 12.49
CA GLU A 511 -35.30 -33.07 13.14
C GLU A 511 -34.64 -34.45 12.96
N LYS A 512 -33.29 -34.47 12.95
CA LYS A 512 -32.48 -35.42 13.72
C LYS A 512 -31.00 -34.99 13.79
N SER A 513 -30.53 -34.93 15.02
CA SER A 513 -29.14 -34.74 15.46
C SER A 513 -28.26 -35.98 15.17
N PRO A 514 -26.92 -35.88 15.30
CA PRO A 514 -25.98 -36.60 14.47
C PRO A 514 -25.56 -37.96 15.04
N GLU A 515 -25.31 -38.89 14.13
CA GLU A 515 -24.70 -40.19 14.41
C GLU A 515 -23.17 -40.06 14.36
N VAL A 516 -22.56 -40.69 15.36
CA VAL A 516 -21.12 -40.79 15.63
C VAL A 516 -20.45 -41.58 14.49
N VAL A 517 -19.43 -40.99 13.86
CA VAL A 517 -18.55 -41.72 12.94
C VAL A 517 -17.19 -41.90 13.60
N GLU A 518 -16.90 -43.16 13.92
CA GLU A 518 -15.60 -43.66 14.36
C GLU A 518 -14.54 -43.47 13.27
N ILE A 519 -13.35 -43.06 13.70
CA ILE A 519 -12.14 -42.95 12.89
C ILE A 519 -11.40 -44.30 12.96
N PRO A 520 -11.10 -44.97 11.84
CA PRO A 520 -10.05 -45.98 11.81
C PRO A 520 -8.70 -45.36 11.44
N SER A 521 -7.70 -45.90 12.11
CA SER A 521 -6.31 -45.53 12.12
C SER A 521 -5.54 -45.82 10.83
N ILE A 522 -4.41 -45.14 10.74
CA ILE A 522 -3.39 -45.18 9.70
C ILE A 522 -2.62 -46.52 9.76
N SER A 523 -2.51 -47.20 8.61
CA SER A 523 -1.31 -48.00 8.29
C SER A 523 -1.10 -48.13 6.77
N GLU A 524 0.06 -47.64 6.34
CA GLU A 524 0.94 -48.07 5.25
C GLU A 524 0.36 -48.63 3.94
N VAL A 525 0.76 -48.05 2.81
CA VAL A 525 1.50 -48.74 1.73
C VAL A 525 2.07 -47.71 0.75
N THR A 526 3.35 -47.87 0.45
CA THR A 526 4.18 -47.11 -0.49
C THR A 526 3.88 -47.49 -1.95
N ALA A 527 4.11 -46.52 -2.86
CA ALA A 527 4.74 -46.67 -4.19
C ALA A 527 3.99 -46.04 -5.39
N GLN A 528 4.83 -45.49 -6.27
CA GLN A 528 4.65 -45.43 -7.73
C GLN A 528 3.77 -44.32 -8.35
N ARG A 529 4.40 -43.20 -8.77
CA ARG A 529 4.45 -42.81 -10.21
C ARG A 529 5.27 -41.53 -10.47
N ARG A 530 6.40 -41.71 -11.14
CA ARG A 530 7.02 -40.71 -12.03
C ARG A 530 6.26 -40.70 -13.37
N ARG A 531 5.99 -39.51 -13.94
CA ARG A 531 6.25 -39.16 -15.36
C ARG A 531 5.87 -37.71 -15.69
N ASN A 532 6.90 -36.96 -16.10
CA ASN A 532 7.00 -36.05 -17.26
C ASN A 532 5.90 -35.02 -17.55
N ARG A 533 6.30 -33.74 -17.60
CA ARG A 533 6.59 -33.06 -18.88
C ARG A 533 7.42 -31.78 -18.67
N ARG A 534 8.63 -31.78 -19.23
CA ARG A 534 9.38 -30.58 -19.63
C ARG A 534 8.74 -30.05 -20.92
N GLN A 535 8.60 -28.74 -21.05
CA GLN A 535 8.62 -28.07 -22.34
C GLN A 535 9.75 -27.04 -22.34
N LEU A 536 10.64 -27.26 -23.30
CA LEU A 536 11.83 -26.51 -23.67
C LEU A 536 11.38 -25.43 -24.67
N PHE A 537 11.84 -24.19 -24.53
CA PHE A 537 11.77 -23.21 -25.61
C PHE A 537 13.14 -23.12 -26.30
N VAL A 538 13.11 -23.32 -27.61
CA VAL A 538 14.25 -23.21 -28.54
C VAL A 538 14.47 -21.73 -28.87
N VAL A 539 15.73 -21.33 -28.83
CA VAL A 539 16.26 -20.05 -29.30
C VAL A 539 16.47 -20.16 -30.82
N LEU A 540 16.03 -19.15 -31.57
CA LEU A 540 16.46 -18.92 -32.96
C LEU A 540 17.46 -17.78 -32.96
N ASP A 541 18.65 -18.11 -33.45
CA ASP A 541 19.79 -17.25 -33.72
C ASP A 541 19.88 -17.12 -35.26
N GLU A 542 19.88 -15.90 -35.78
CA GLU A 542 20.27 -15.62 -37.17
C GLU A 542 21.50 -14.71 -37.13
N GLY A 543 22.60 -15.24 -37.67
CA GLY A 543 23.90 -14.60 -37.70
C GLY A 543 24.10 -13.63 -38.86
N ILE A 544 25.12 -12.79 -38.71
CA ILE A 544 25.81 -12.10 -39.81
C ILE A 544 27.33 -12.18 -39.52
N LYS A 545 28.04 -12.84 -40.44
CA LYS A 545 29.50 -12.82 -40.69
C LYS A 545 29.87 -11.44 -41.31
N ASP A 546 31.07 -10.86 -41.29
CA ASP A 546 32.44 -11.37 -41.40
C ASP A 546 33.48 -10.30 -40.99
N GLU A 547 34.66 -10.81 -40.59
CA GLU A 547 36.06 -10.36 -40.77
C GLU A 547 36.49 -8.86 -40.76
N ARG A 548 37.43 -8.53 -39.86
CA ARG A 548 38.84 -8.25 -40.24
C ARG A 548 39.79 -8.07 -39.04
N ALA A 549 41.05 -8.35 -39.34
CA ALA A 549 42.22 -8.57 -38.48
C ALA A 549 42.76 -7.38 -37.64
N THR A 550 43.27 -7.75 -36.45
CA THR A 550 44.43 -7.26 -35.63
C THR A 550 45.20 -5.98 -36.01
N PRO A 551 45.81 -5.22 -35.05
CA PRO A 551 46.80 -5.78 -34.10
C PRO A 551 46.87 -5.25 -32.66
N LYS A 552 47.59 -6.07 -31.88
CA LYS A 552 48.00 -5.96 -30.47
C LYS A 552 48.46 -4.55 -30.08
N ARG A 553 47.96 -4.07 -28.94
CA ARG A 553 48.58 -2.98 -28.17
C ARG A 553 48.53 -3.33 -26.68
N GLN A 554 49.68 -3.73 -26.14
CA GLN A 554 49.92 -3.72 -24.70
C GLN A 554 49.98 -2.25 -24.24
N ARG A 555 49.19 -1.88 -23.22
CA ARG A 555 49.47 -0.68 -22.44
C ARG A 555 49.01 -0.88 -20.99
N THR A 556 49.95 -0.59 -20.12
CA THR A 556 49.91 -0.47 -18.67
C THR A 556 48.83 0.49 -18.19
N GLU A 557 47.87 0.01 -17.40
CA GLU A 557 47.01 0.84 -16.55
C GLU A 557 47.12 0.34 -15.10
N GLY A 558 47.90 1.08 -14.32
CA GLY A 558 48.17 0.76 -12.92
C GLY A 558 48.54 2.02 -12.14
N THR A 559 47.82 3.12 -12.34
CA THR A 559 48.01 4.34 -11.52
C THR A 559 46.77 5.24 -11.41
N ALA A 560 45.84 5.24 -12.37
CA ALA A 560 44.68 6.16 -12.36
C ALA A 560 43.53 5.79 -11.38
N VAL A 561 43.54 4.59 -10.79
CA VAL A 561 42.46 4.13 -9.88
C VAL A 561 42.69 4.58 -8.43
N ARG A 562 43.91 5.01 -8.07
CA ARG A 562 44.19 5.50 -6.70
C ARG A 562 43.79 6.96 -6.48
N ASP A 563 43.88 7.80 -7.50
CA ASP A 563 43.61 9.23 -7.35
C ASP A 563 42.11 9.55 -7.28
N LEU A 564 41.26 8.78 -7.98
CA LEU A 564 39.80 8.92 -7.92
C LEU A 564 39.19 8.44 -6.59
N VAL A 565 39.88 7.58 -5.83
CA VAL A 565 39.43 7.14 -4.50
C VAL A 565 39.82 8.17 -3.42
N ALA A 566 40.91 8.92 -3.64
CA ALA A 566 41.35 9.99 -2.74
C ALA A 566 40.46 11.25 -2.81
N GLU A 567 40.01 11.65 -4.01
CA GLU A 567 39.08 12.78 -4.15
C GLU A 567 37.72 12.51 -3.51
N GLY A 568 37.14 11.32 -3.73
CA GLY A 568 35.83 10.96 -3.17
C GLY A 568 35.82 10.82 -1.63
N THR A 569 36.96 10.52 -1.01
CA THR A 569 37.08 10.47 0.46
C THR A 569 37.21 11.86 1.09
N SER A 570 37.78 12.82 0.36
CA SER A 570 37.91 14.21 0.84
C SER A 570 36.56 14.94 0.91
N GLU A 571 35.68 14.75 -0.08
CA GLU A 571 34.34 15.35 -0.11
C GLU A 571 33.43 14.78 0.99
N LEU A 572 33.57 13.49 1.31
CA LEU A 572 32.80 12.85 2.37
C LEU A 572 33.17 13.42 3.75
N ILE A 573 34.47 13.63 4.01
CA ILE A 573 34.97 14.23 5.26
C ILE A 573 34.53 15.69 5.39
N ALA A 574 34.54 16.46 4.29
CA ALA A 574 34.05 17.84 4.28
C ALA A 574 32.56 17.93 4.62
N TRP A 575 31.76 17.01 4.07
CA TRP A 575 30.32 16.91 4.36
C TRP A 575 30.03 16.52 5.82
N GLU A 576 30.80 15.58 6.39
CA GLU A 576 30.67 15.20 7.80
C GLU A 576 31.04 16.34 8.77
N LYS A 577 32.09 17.11 8.46
CA LYS A 577 32.48 18.29 9.26
C LYS A 577 31.38 19.35 9.28
N GLU A 578 30.77 19.63 8.13
CA GLU A 578 29.69 20.63 8.04
C GLU A 578 28.43 20.19 8.79
N LYS A 579 28.12 18.89 8.76
CA LYS A 579 27.01 18.32 9.53
C LYS A 579 27.24 18.43 11.04
N PHE A 580 28.47 18.22 11.51
CA PHE A 580 28.81 18.37 12.93
C PHE A 580 28.70 19.83 13.38
N ARG A 581 29.20 20.76 12.55
CA ARG A 581 29.10 22.21 12.77
C ARG A 581 27.65 22.67 12.94
N LEU A 582 26.76 22.26 12.03
CA LEU A 582 25.33 22.63 12.10
C LEU A 582 24.61 22.04 13.33
N LYS A 583 25.06 20.87 13.80
CA LYS A 583 24.50 20.24 15.01
C LYS A 583 24.94 20.98 16.28
N GLU A 584 26.19 21.43 16.35
CA GLU A 584 26.67 22.27 17.46
C GLU A 584 25.94 23.62 17.48
N GLU A 585 25.79 24.29 16.34
CA GLU A 585 25.04 25.56 16.26
C GLU A 585 23.58 25.42 16.70
N SER A 586 22.94 24.28 16.42
CA SER A 586 21.58 24.01 16.86
C SER A 586 21.49 23.78 18.38
N VAL A 587 22.50 23.14 18.97
CA VAL A 587 22.58 22.92 20.42
C VAL A 587 22.88 24.23 21.15
N GLU A 588 23.74 25.09 20.60
CA GLU A 588 24.01 26.42 21.13
C GLU A 588 22.78 27.34 21.05
N ARG A 589 22.03 27.31 19.93
CA ARG A 589 20.76 28.04 19.84
C ARG A 589 19.73 27.59 20.86
N ALA A 590 19.62 26.27 21.10
CA ALA A 590 18.73 25.74 22.13
C ALA A 590 19.15 26.20 23.54
N ARG A 591 20.46 26.17 23.85
CA ARG A 591 20.98 26.65 25.14
C ARG A 591 20.82 28.16 25.34
N SER A 592 20.91 28.95 24.27
CA SER A 592 20.71 30.41 24.36
C SER A 592 19.26 30.76 24.69
N ASN A 593 18.30 30.01 24.14
CA ASN A 593 16.87 30.25 24.39
C ASN A 593 16.42 29.81 25.80
N ASP A 594 17.13 28.87 26.43
CA ASP A 594 16.88 28.45 27.82
C ASP A 594 17.46 29.43 28.87
N PHE A 595 18.30 30.38 28.46
CA PHE A 595 18.88 31.40 29.36
C PHE A 595 18.12 32.74 29.35
N GLU A 596 17.21 32.94 28.39
CA GLU A 596 16.37 34.15 28.28
C GLU A 596 14.94 33.98 28.82
N ASN A 597 14.56 32.77 29.26
CA ASN A 597 13.33 32.48 30.00
C ASN A 597 13.64 32.12 31.45
#